data_AF-A0A1U9NZ68-F1
#
_entry.id   AF-A0A1U9NZ68-F1
#
_cell.length_a   1.000
_cell.length_b   1.000
_cell.length_c   1.000
_cell.angle_alpha   90.00
_cell.angle_beta   90.00
_cell.angle_gamma   90.00
#
_symmetry.space_group_name_H-M   'P 1'
#
loop_
_entity.id
_entity.type
_entity.pdbx_description
1 polymer ?
#
loop_
_entity_poly.entity_id
_entity_poly.type
_entity_poly.pdbx_seq_one_letter_code
_entity_poly.pdbx_strand_id
1 'polypeptide(L)'
;MWHTGYGIEINLSLPDLGHPEHPDLLQEITAGVSERDPQLLECLAHHDKRECQSESGGKSPWMFIRRGRAGGRRPLVASHLPITHKATPAESAQHKATKERIVETAGRYGLDAEAEVPLGNRRSVSDAVVVGPGGLRIGWEIQYHHLSPSSVHRRSVNAVEHGITPLWVAKDRTASLIDRAPWARVDDMPWKDIADGKEMVIRGGYRHLEVWKCVASSERHCLVSDGAGHCGAVHADWFVPALCLPEKKPVFIEDLVLQSATGESVPVYVPSRGSGRAGRHMWVSADDRALWQELIGEKTPLPAAPVEEEDDLITFAEQEIDRNCRAGEEGWFVSDGRPVRDLDQPTGGFTLPRMPVQRSRGPMRITTVERAAASAALGCPPWELGLCAGCGQLMRRYGRNAAMYCNVCRFVLNGR
;
A
#
# COMPACT_ATOMS: atom_id res chain seq x y z
N MET A 1 7.46 -19.77 26.97
CA MET A 1 8.28 -18.62 27.44
C MET A 1 8.19 -18.57 28.96
N TRP A 2 9.12 -17.94 29.66
CA TRP A 2 9.10 -17.86 31.13
C TRP A 2 8.47 -16.54 31.59
N HIS A 3 7.63 -16.59 32.63
CA HIS A 3 7.07 -15.41 33.29
C HIS A 3 7.82 -15.14 34.59
N THR A 4 8.55 -14.05 34.67
CA THR A 4 9.44 -13.76 35.81
C THR A 4 8.70 -13.35 37.08
N GLY A 5 7.53 -12.72 36.96
CA GLY A 5 6.70 -12.31 38.11
C GLY A 5 6.14 -13.49 38.90
N TYR A 6 5.40 -14.39 38.23
CA TYR A 6 4.83 -15.59 38.83
C TYR A 6 5.78 -16.80 38.91
N GLY A 7 6.88 -16.80 38.15
CA GLY A 7 7.82 -17.93 38.10
C GLY A 7 7.23 -19.18 37.43
N ILE A 8 6.58 -19.00 36.27
CA ILE A 8 5.85 -20.05 35.56
C ILE A 8 6.23 -20.14 34.07
N GLU A 9 6.05 -21.33 33.47
CA GLU A 9 6.19 -21.56 32.02
C GLU A 9 4.88 -21.24 31.28
N ILE A 10 4.90 -20.24 30.41
CA ILE A 10 3.73 -19.87 29.58
C ILE A 10 3.72 -20.66 28.27
N ASN A 11 2.64 -21.39 28.03
CA ASN A 11 2.34 -22.04 26.75
C ASN A 11 1.33 -21.23 25.92
N LEU A 12 1.82 -20.44 24.97
CA LEU A 12 1.00 -19.62 24.07
C LEU A 12 0.06 -20.41 23.15
N SER A 13 0.23 -21.73 23.06
CA SER A 13 -0.63 -22.60 22.29
C SER A 13 -1.92 -22.99 23.02
N LEU A 14 -2.06 -22.66 24.32
CA LEU A 14 -3.23 -22.96 25.14
C LEU A 14 -4.02 -21.69 25.48
N PRO A 15 -5.36 -21.76 25.55
CA PRO A 15 -6.23 -20.60 25.82
C PRO A 15 -6.03 -20.01 27.23
N ASP A 16 -5.75 -20.86 28.20
CA ASP A 16 -5.42 -20.52 29.58
C ASP A 16 -3.90 -20.42 29.82
N LEU A 17 -3.11 -20.52 28.74
CA LEU A 17 -1.65 -20.48 28.77
C LEU A 17 -0.99 -21.62 29.57
N GLY A 18 -1.76 -22.66 29.93
CA GLY A 18 -1.37 -23.75 30.83
C GLY A 18 -1.63 -23.47 32.31
N HIS A 19 -2.29 -22.35 32.63
CA HIS A 19 -2.44 -21.82 33.98
C HIS A 19 -3.87 -21.32 34.26
N PRO A 20 -4.85 -22.23 34.41
CA PRO A 20 -6.24 -21.87 34.69
C PRO A 20 -6.44 -21.09 36.00
N GLU A 21 -5.49 -21.18 36.93
CA GLU A 21 -5.45 -20.44 38.19
C GLU A 21 -5.12 -18.94 38.03
N HIS A 22 -4.66 -18.52 36.85
CA HIS A 22 -4.31 -17.14 36.53
C HIS A 22 -5.19 -16.59 35.38
N PRO A 23 -6.47 -16.26 35.62
CA PRO A 23 -7.42 -15.89 34.56
C PRO A 23 -7.05 -14.59 33.81
N ASP A 24 -6.33 -13.67 34.47
CA ASP A 24 -5.92 -12.39 33.88
C ASP A 24 -4.56 -12.45 33.16
N LEU A 25 -3.89 -13.62 33.19
CA LEU A 25 -2.53 -13.79 32.67
C LEU A 25 -2.42 -13.42 31.19
N LEU A 26 -3.43 -13.79 30.39
CA LEU A 26 -3.46 -13.45 28.97
C LEU A 26 -3.49 -11.93 28.74
N GLN A 27 -4.27 -11.19 29.53
CA GLN A 27 -4.33 -9.74 29.44
C GLN A 27 -3.01 -9.10 29.87
N GLU A 28 -2.42 -9.60 30.95
CA GLU A 28 -1.15 -9.11 31.50
C GLU A 28 0.01 -9.25 30.50
N ILE A 29 0.16 -10.42 29.89
CA ILE A 29 1.31 -10.69 29.02
C ILE A 29 1.16 -10.07 27.62
N THR A 30 -0.08 -9.76 27.21
CA THR A 30 -0.38 -9.08 25.94
C THR A 30 -0.43 -7.56 26.08
N ALA A 31 -0.40 -7.02 27.30
CA ALA A 31 -0.21 -5.59 27.53
C ALA A 31 1.06 -5.08 26.85
N GLY A 32 1.01 -3.83 26.38
CA GLY A 32 2.13 -3.22 25.69
C GLY A 32 3.38 -3.21 26.56
N VAL A 33 4.56 -3.39 25.97
CA VAL A 33 5.85 -3.40 26.70
C VAL A 33 6.09 -2.07 27.45
N SER A 34 5.44 -0.97 27.03
CA SER A 34 5.46 0.33 27.74
C SER A 34 4.56 0.40 28.97
N GLU A 35 3.63 -0.55 29.11
CA GLU A 35 2.60 -0.58 30.15
C GLU A 35 2.85 -1.69 31.19
N ARG A 36 3.89 -2.51 30.97
CA ARG A 36 4.33 -3.58 31.88
C ARG A 36 5.84 -3.57 32.04
N ASP A 37 6.35 -4.35 32.99
CA ASP A 37 7.80 -4.57 33.09
C ASP A 37 8.33 -5.22 31.79
N PRO A 38 9.32 -4.62 31.11
CA PRO A 38 9.95 -5.21 29.93
C PRO A 38 10.61 -6.57 30.21
N GLN A 39 10.99 -6.84 31.46
CA GLN A 39 11.60 -8.09 31.91
C GLN A 39 10.58 -9.12 32.42
N LEU A 40 9.27 -8.84 32.30
CA LEU A 40 8.22 -9.76 32.74
C LEU A 40 8.29 -11.12 32.02
N LEU A 41 8.69 -11.10 30.74
CA LEU A 41 8.72 -12.30 29.91
C LEU A 41 10.15 -12.58 29.44
N GLU A 42 10.56 -13.83 29.58
CA GLU A 42 11.93 -14.29 29.33
C GLU A 42 11.95 -15.51 28.39
N CYS A 43 12.99 -15.62 27.58
CA CYS A 43 13.22 -16.78 26.73
C CYS A 43 13.54 -18.02 27.58
N LEU A 44 12.83 -19.13 27.34
CA LEU A 44 13.03 -20.37 28.12
C LEU A 44 14.45 -20.93 27.99
N ALA A 45 15.06 -20.83 26.80
CA ALA A 45 16.43 -21.29 26.63
C ALA A 45 17.40 -20.51 27.54
N HIS A 46 17.26 -19.18 27.61
CA HIS A 46 18.06 -18.35 28.50
C HIS A 46 17.79 -18.68 29.98
N HIS A 47 16.51 -18.79 30.36
CA HIS A 47 16.09 -19.16 31.72
C HIS A 47 16.72 -20.49 32.18
N ASP A 48 16.69 -21.50 31.31
CA ASP A 48 17.25 -22.83 31.55
C ASP A 48 18.79 -22.87 31.46
N LYS A 49 19.45 -21.72 31.31
CA LYS A 49 20.91 -21.61 31.09
C LYS A 49 21.39 -22.38 29.85
N ARG A 50 20.52 -22.55 28.86
CA ARG A 50 20.83 -23.06 27.52
C ARG A 50 21.12 -21.90 26.57
N GLU A 51 21.70 -22.21 25.42
CA GLU A 51 22.04 -21.18 24.45
C GLU A 51 20.79 -20.50 23.88
N CYS A 52 20.70 -19.18 24.07
CA CYS A 52 19.69 -18.33 23.45
C CYS A 52 20.26 -17.75 22.14
N GLN A 53 19.84 -18.28 20.99
CA GLN A 53 20.30 -17.80 19.67
C GLN A 53 20.11 -16.29 19.46
N SER A 54 19.09 -15.69 20.09
CA SER A 54 18.88 -14.24 20.07
C SER A 54 20.01 -13.51 20.80
N GLU A 55 20.38 -13.98 21.98
CA GLU A 55 21.46 -13.41 22.79
C GLU A 55 22.83 -13.63 22.14
N SER A 56 23.10 -14.84 21.63
CA SER A 56 24.29 -15.13 20.81
C SER A 56 24.37 -14.22 19.57
N GLY A 57 23.23 -13.81 19.03
CA GLY A 57 23.09 -12.85 17.92
C GLY A 57 23.11 -11.37 18.32
N GLY A 58 23.47 -11.04 19.57
CA GLY A 58 23.54 -9.66 20.06
C GLY A 58 22.18 -9.01 20.30
N LYS A 59 21.16 -9.80 20.67
CA LYS A 59 19.82 -9.33 21.07
C LYS A 59 19.50 -9.73 22.52
N SER A 60 18.34 -9.31 23.04
CA SER A 60 18.02 -9.51 24.46
C SER A 60 17.32 -10.85 24.66
N PRO A 61 17.44 -11.47 25.85
CA PRO A 61 16.70 -12.68 26.20
C PRO A 61 15.24 -12.39 26.59
N TRP A 62 14.91 -11.12 26.82
CA TRP A 62 13.56 -10.68 27.18
C TRP A 62 12.62 -10.76 26.00
N MET A 63 11.32 -10.95 26.26
CA MET A 63 10.34 -11.31 25.24
C MET A 63 9.11 -10.39 25.26
N PHE A 64 8.48 -10.29 24.10
CA PHE A 64 7.12 -9.78 23.94
C PHE A 64 6.28 -10.78 23.16
N ILE A 65 4.96 -10.64 23.26
CA ILE A 65 4.02 -11.46 22.53
C ILE A 65 3.47 -10.65 21.37
N ARG A 66 3.41 -11.28 20.21
CA ARG A 66 2.75 -10.75 19.01
C ARG A 66 1.79 -11.77 18.45
N ARG A 67 0.81 -11.30 17.69
CA ARG A 67 -0.05 -12.19 16.88
C ARG A 67 0.73 -12.66 15.65
N GLY A 68 0.90 -13.97 15.52
CA GLY A 68 1.49 -14.65 14.36
C GLY A 68 0.44 -15.00 13.30
N ARG A 69 0.91 -15.61 12.21
CA ARG A 69 0.06 -16.20 11.17
C ARG A 69 0.69 -17.51 10.71
N ALA A 70 -0.08 -18.59 10.74
CA ALA A 70 0.35 -19.90 10.25
C ALA A 70 -0.88 -20.64 9.72
N GLY A 71 -0.89 -21.01 8.44
CA GLY A 71 -1.94 -21.85 7.85
C GLY A 71 -3.36 -21.30 8.00
N GLY A 72 -3.53 -19.98 7.89
CA GLY A 72 -4.83 -19.30 8.06
C GLY A 72 -5.22 -18.99 9.52
N ARG A 73 -4.48 -19.50 10.50
CA ARG A 73 -4.69 -19.25 11.94
C ARG A 73 -4.00 -17.96 12.44
N ARG A 74 -4.33 -17.55 13.66
CA ARG A 74 -3.80 -16.39 14.40
C ARG A 74 -3.24 -16.79 15.78
N PRO A 75 -2.15 -17.60 15.82
CA PRO A 75 -1.54 -17.98 17.10
C PRO A 75 -0.85 -16.80 17.77
N LEU A 76 -0.73 -16.85 19.10
CA LEU A 76 0.20 -16.00 19.84
C LEU A 76 1.62 -16.52 19.63
N VAL A 77 2.56 -15.61 19.38
CA VAL A 77 3.96 -15.93 19.11
C VAL A 77 4.83 -15.08 20.00
N ALA A 78 5.75 -15.73 20.71
CA ALA A 78 6.79 -15.08 21.47
C ALA A 78 7.86 -14.52 20.53
N SER A 79 8.39 -13.34 20.82
CA SER A 79 9.50 -12.76 20.08
C SER A 79 10.43 -12.01 21.03
N HIS A 80 11.72 -12.10 20.79
CA HIS A 80 12.71 -11.40 21.61
C HIS A 80 12.54 -9.90 21.48
N LEU A 81 12.53 -9.20 22.61
CA LEU A 81 12.70 -7.77 22.64
C LEU A 81 14.04 -7.45 21.97
N PRO A 82 14.08 -6.48 21.04
CA PRO A 82 15.36 -6.00 20.56
C PRO A 82 16.19 -5.55 21.77
N ILE A 83 17.53 -5.70 21.73
CA ILE A 83 18.37 -4.88 22.61
C ILE A 83 18.10 -3.47 22.15
N THR A 84 17.16 -2.82 22.82
CA THR A 84 17.23 -1.39 22.89
C THR A 84 18.59 -1.12 23.53
N HIS A 85 19.57 -0.68 22.72
CA HIS A 85 20.13 0.65 23.01
C HIS A 85 18.96 1.41 23.56
N LYS A 86 18.96 1.77 24.87
CA LYS A 86 17.94 2.67 25.45
C LYS A 86 17.44 3.51 24.31
N ALA A 87 16.16 3.41 23.95
CA ALA A 87 15.61 4.32 22.97
C ALA A 87 15.88 5.69 23.58
N THR A 88 17.00 6.29 23.20
CA THR A 88 17.18 7.70 23.32
C THR A 88 15.95 8.21 22.59
N PRO A 89 15.18 9.10 23.19
CA PRO A 89 14.16 9.86 22.48
C PRO A 89 14.70 10.55 21.22
N ALA A 90 16.01 10.51 20.99
CA ALA A 90 16.68 10.80 19.74
C ALA A 90 16.14 9.92 18.61
N GLU A 91 15.28 10.55 17.80
CA GLU A 91 15.08 10.31 16.39
C GLU A 91 16.32 9.69 15.72
N SER A 92 16.14 8.60 14.96
CA SER A 92 17.27 8.00 14.23
C SER A 92 17.85 8.99 13.22
N ALA A 93 19.18 9.00 13.05
CA ALA A 93 19.83 9.91 12.09
C ALA A 93 19.29 9.74 10.66
N GLN A 94 18.86 8.53 10.28
CA GLN A 94 18.27 8.25 8.97
C GLN A 94 16.88 8.88 8.81
N HIS A 95 16.03 8.75 9.83
CA HIS A 95 14.70 9.36 9.88
C HIS A 95 14.83 10.90 9.85
N LYS A 96 15.69 11.46 10.71
CA LYS A 96 16.01 12.89 10.74
C LYS A 96 16.50 13.42 9.39
N ALA A 97 17.48 12.76 8.77
CA ALA A 97 18.02 13.18 7.47
C ALA A 97 16.96 13.15 6.36
N THR A 98 16.05 12.18 6.39
CA THR A 98 14.95 12.12 5.41
C THR A 98 13.95 13.26 5.63
N LYS A 99 13.61 13.54 6.90
CA LYS A 99 12.72 14.63 7.30
C LYS A 99 13.28 15.99 6.88
N GLU A 100 14.54 16.26 7.22
CA GLU A 100 15.24 17.48 6.84
C GLU A 100 15.32 17.63 5.32
N ARG A 101 15.62 16.55 4.58
CA ARG A 101 15.66 16.58 3.12
C ARG A 101 14.30 16.92 2.49
N ILE A 102 13.20 16.42 3.03
CA ILE A 102 11.84 16.76 2.55
C ILE A 102 11.58 18.25 2.74
N VAL A 103 11.85 18.79 3.94
CA VAL A 103 11.63 20.21 4.26
C VAL A 103 12.55 21.12 3.43
N GLU A 104 13.84 20.78 3.31
CA GLU A 104 14.79 21.52 2.48
C GLU A 104 14.38 21.51 1.00
N THR A 105 13.92 20.36 0.50
CA THR A 105 13.43 20.25 -0.87
C THR A 105 12.21 21.13 -1.11
N ALA A 106 11.24 21.12 -0.19
CA ALA A 106 10.10 22.02 -0.27
C ALA A 106 10.55 23.49 -0.31
N GLY A 107 11.49 23.88 0.56
CA GLY A 107 12.07 25.22 0.57
C GLY A 107 12.79 25.60 -0.74
N ARG A 108 13.54 24.66 -1.35
CA ARG A 108 14.20 24.86 -2.66
C ARG A 108 13.20 25.13 -3.79
N TYR A 109 11.98 24.58 -3.69
CA TYR A 109 10.89 24.84 -4.63
C TYR A 109 10.00 26.03 -4.24
N GLY A 110 10.32 26.75 -3.16
CA GLY A 110 9.53 27.89 -2.69
C GLY A 110 8.18 27.49 -2.07
N LEU A 111 8.08 26.27 -1.56
CA LEU A 111 6.90 25.76 -0.85
C LEU A 111 7.07 25.99 0.66
N ASP A 112 5.96 26.21 1.36
CA ASP A 112 5.95 26.28 2.81
C ASP A 112 6.07 24.86 3.38
N ALA A 113 6.98 24.65 4.32
CA ALA A 113 7.13 23.36 4.98
C ALA A 113 7.53 23.51 6.45
N GLU A 114 6.94 22.68 7.29
CA GLU A 114 7.22 22.61 8.72
C GLU A 114 7.53 21.17 9.12
N ALA A 115 8.53 20.97 9.98
CA ALA A 115 8.79 19.69 10.62
C ALA A 115 8.01 19.58 11.93
N GLU A 116 7.65 18.35 12.31
CA GLU A 116 7.03 18.02 13.60
C GLU A 116 5.74 18.81 13.88
N VAL A 117 4.83 18.81 12.91
CA VAL A 117 3.57 19.55 13.02
C VAL A 117 2.57 18.77 13.89
N PRO A 118 2.13 19.32 15.03
CA PRO A 118 1.14 18.67 15.87
C PRO A 118 -0.23 18.65 15.20
N LEU A 119 -0.90 17.50 15.26
CA LEU A 119 -2.26 17.26 14.81
C LEU A 119 -3.21 17.29 16.02
N GLY A 120 -4.19 18.19 16.00
CA GLY A 120 -5.21 18.32 17.04
C GLY A 120 -4.61 18.58 18.44
N ASN A 121 -5.00 17.78 19.43
CA ASN A 121 -4.65 17.93 20.86
C ASN A 121 -3.18 17.60 21.20
N ARG A 122 -2.22 17.88 20.31
CA ARG A 122 -0.76 17.71 20.49
C ARG A 122 -0.27 16.28 20.79
N ARG A 123 -1.12 15.25 20.66
CA ARG A 123 -0.75 13.84 20.88
C ARG A 123 -0.30 13.11 19.62
N SER A 124 -0.58 13.65 18.44
CA SER A 124 -0.12 13.13 17.16
C SER A 124 0.67 14.21 16.45
N VAL A 125 1.76 13.83 15.81
CA VAL A 125 2.68 14.75 15.13
C VAL A 125 2.98 14.14 13.77
N SER A 126 2.87 14.94 12.71
CA SER A 126 3.38 14.58 11.40
C SER A 126 4.85 14.94 11.29
N ASP A 127 5.68 14.05 10.74
CA ASP A 127 7.13 14.27 10.68
C ASP A 127 7.45 15.53 9.86
N ALA A 128 6.81 15.72 8.72
CA ALA A 128 6.83 16.98 8.00
C ALA A 128 5.47 17.27 7.34
N VAL A 129 5.10 18.54 7.24
CA VAL A 129 3.95 18.97 6.44
C VAL A 129 4.45 19.93 5.39
N VAL A 130 4.20 19.61 4.12
CA VAL A 130 4.48 20.47 2.98
C VAL A 130 3.16 21.07 2.51
N VAL A 131 3.12 22.39 2.41
CA VAL A 131 1.95 23.15 1.97
C VAL A 131 2.22 23.70 0.58
N GLY A 132 1.42 23.24 -0.37
CA GLY A 132 1.51 23.68 -1.75
C GLY A 132 0.60 24.87 -2.09
N PRO A 133 0.75 25.41 -3.30
CA PRO A 133 -0.13 26.44 -3.83
C PRO A 133 -1.60 26.00 -3.76
N GLY A 134 -2.49 26.90 -3.35
CA GLY A 134 -3.90 26.57 -3.15
C GLY A 134 -4.23 25.91 -1.80
N GLY A 135 -3.26 25.84 -0.87
CA GLY A 135 -3.47 25.39 0.50
C GLY A 135 -3.55 23.87 0.66
N LEU A 136 -3.10 23.10 -0.34
CA LEU A 136 -2.99 21.65 -0.23
C LEU A 136 -1.90 21.29 0.78
N ARG A 137 -2.22 20.46 1.76
CA ARG A 137 -1.30 20.07 2.84
C ARG A 137 -0.98 18.59 2.73
N ILE A 138 0.29 18.25 2.50
CA ILE A 138 0.79 16.88 2.43
C ILE A 138 1.59 16.57 3.70
N GLY A 139 1.10 15.60 4.49
CA GLY A 139 1.75 15.13 5.70
C GLY A 139 2.67 13.96 5.37
N TRP A 140 3.97 14.20 5.39
CA TRP A 140 5.01 13.19 5.21
C TRP A 140 5.27 12.47 6.52
N GLU A 141 5.12 11.14 6.51
CA GLU A 141 5.29 10.25 7.66
C GLU A 141 6.38 9.22 7.36
N ILE A 142 7.56 9.36 7.95
CA ILE A 142 8.73 8.53 7.65
C ILE A 142 8.76 7.35 8.62
N GLN A 143 8.63 6.14 8.09
CA GLN A 143 8.53 4.93 8.90
C GLN A 143 9.55 3.88 8.47
N TYR A 144 10.73 3.95 9.09
CA TYR A 144 11.84 3.00 8.85
C TYR A 144 11.90 1.84 9.86
N HIS A 145 11.11 1.91 10.92
CA HIS A 145 10.94 0.82 11.89
C HIS A 145 9.54 0.23 11.79
N HIS A 146 9.32 -0.94 12.41
CA HIS A 146 8.00 -1.56 12.39
C HIS A 146 6.96 -0.68 13.10
N LEU A 147 5.85 -0.40 12.41
CA LEU A 147 4.65 0.21 12.97
C LEU A 147 3.46 -0.75 12.77
N SER A 148 2.53 -0.78 13.73
CA SER A 148 1.35 -1.64 13.57
C SER A 148 0.40 -1.10 12.49
N PRO A 149 -0.27 -1.99 11.74
CA PRO A 149 -1.32 -1.63 10.80
C PRO A 149 -2.34 -0.61 11.32
N SER A 150 -2.90 -0.88 12.50
CA SER A 150 -3.92 -0.04 13.13
C SER A 150 -3.37 1.35 13.49
N SER A 151 -2.08 1.45 13.80
CA SER A 151 -1.44 2.74 14.06
C SER A 151 -1.27 3.56 12.78
N VAL A 152 -0.94 2.93 11.65
CA VAL A 152 -0.88 3.60 10.33
C VAL A 152 -2.25 4.15 9.97
N HIS A 153 -3.28 3.32 10.06
CA HIS A 153 -4.66 3.72 9.74
C HIS A 153 -5.14 4.86 10.65
N ARG A 154 -5.04 4.71 11.97
CA ARG A 154 -5.45 5.74 12.94
C ARG A 154 -4.75 7.08 12.72
N ARG A 155 -3.43 7.08 12.48
CA ARG A 155 -2.66 8.30 12.18
C ARG A 155 -3.10 8.94 10.86
N SER A 156 -3.35 8.11 9.84
CA SER A 156 -3.79 8.58 8.52
C SER A 156 -5.19 9.19 8.59
N VAL A 157 -6.13 8.57 9.30
CA VAL A 157 -7.48 9.12 9.52
C VAL A 157 -7.39 10.45 10.27
N ASN A 158 -6.61 10.51 11.35
CA ASN A 158 -6.41 11.74 12.12
C ASN A 158 -5.80 12.87 11.27
N ALA A 159 -4.84 12.57 10.39
CA ALA A 159 -4.30 13.56 9.45
C ALA A 159 -5.38 14.10 8.50
N VAL A 160 -6.19 13.20 7.92
CA VAL A 160 -7.28 13.57 7.00
C VAL A 160 -8.34 14.42 7.70
N GLU A 161 -8.72 14.10 8.94
CA GLU A 161 -9.64 14.90 9.76
C GLU A 161 -9.16 16.34 9.97
N HIS A 162 -7.83 16.56 9.94
CA HIS A 162 -7.21 17.88 10.07
C HIS A 162 -6.83 18.51 8.72
N GLY A 163 -7.39 18.01 7.62
CA GLY A 163 -7.18 18.55 6.27
C GLY A 163 -5.78 18.30 5.73
N ILE A 164 -5.10 17.24 6.19
CA ILE A 164 -3.77 16.85 5.74
C ILE A 164 -3.87 15.52 5.00
N THR A 165 -3.32 15.48 3.78
CA THR A 165 -3.23 14.26 2.98
C THR A 165 -2.00 13.47 3.42
N PRO A 166 -2.15 12.25 3.98
CA PRO A 166 -1.01 11.48 4.47
C PRO A 166 -0.19 10.89 3.32
N LEU A 167 1.14 10.89 3.48
CA LEU A 167 2.11 10.25 2.59
C LEU A 167 3.16 9.53 3.44
N TRP A 168 3.10 8.20 3.43
CA TRP A 168 4.00 7.37 4.23
C TRP A 168 5.25 6.96 3.44
N VAL A 169 6.43 7.14 4.01
CA VAL A 169 7.70 6.71 3.43
C VAL A 169 8.21 5.45 4.13
N ALA A 170 8.47 4.40 3.38
CA ALA A 170 9.07 3.15 3.87
C ALA A 170 10.36 2.80 3.12
N LYS A 171 11.22 2.01 3.77
CA LYS A 171 12.37 1.37 3.11
C LYS A 171 12.19 -0.13 2.89
N ASP A 172 11.38 -0.78 3.74
CA ASP A 172 11.10 -2.21 3.65
C ASP A 172 9.94 -2.49 2.69
N ARG A 173 10.14 -3.45 1.78
CA ARG A 173 9.11 -3.96 0.86
C ARG A 173 7.96 -4.68 1.57
N THR A 174 8.13 -5.02 2.85
CA THR A 174 7.15 -5.73 3.69
C THR A 174 6.54 -4.83 4.77
N ALA A 175 6.81 -3.52 4.72
CA ALA A 175 6.34 -2.57 5.73
C ALA A 175 4.81 -2.63 5.91
N SER A 176 4.36 -2.64 7.16
CA SER A 176 2.94 -2.73 7.54
C SER A 176 2.07 -1.60 6.99
N LEU A 177 2.66 -0.50 6.53
CA LEU A 177 1.95 0.65 5.97
C LEU A 177 1.57 0.48 4.49
N ILE A 178 2.19 -0.48 3.78
CA ILE A 178 1.94 -0.70 2.36
C ILE A 178 0.46 -1.05 2.17
N ASP A 179 -0.17 -0.36 1.22
CA ASP A 179 -1.56 -0.50 0.84
C ASP A 179 -2.58 -0.26 1.97
N ARG A 180 -2.20 0.50 3.01
CA ARG A 180 -3.09 0.95 4.10
C ARG A 180 -3.33 2.46 4.15
N ALA A 181 -2.45 3.19 3.48
CA ALA A 181 -2.49 4.63 3.31
C ALA A 181 -1.63 4.96 2.08
N PRO A 182 -1.74 6.16 1.49
CA PRO A 182 -0.85 6.57 0.41
C PRO A 182 0.62 6.46 0.87
N TRP A 183 1.44 5.77 0.08
CA TRP A 183 2.80 5.40 0.47
C TRP A 183 3.79 5.57 -0.68
N ALA A 184 5.06 5.71 -0.33
CA ALA A 184 6.21 5.65 -1.24
C ALA A 184 7.29 4.78 -0.60
N ARG A 185 7.96 3.94 -1.40
CA ARG A 185 9.11 3.16 -0.93
C ARG A 185 10.40 3.68 -1.55
N VAL A 186 11.41 3.88 -0.73
CA VAL A 186 12.78 4.22 -1.12
C VAL A 186 13.74 3.09 -0.79
N ASP A 187 14.98 3.17 -1.25
CA ASP A 187 16.04 2.24 -0.86
C ASP A 187 16.48 2.44 0.60
N ASP A 188 16.99 1.40 1.25
CA ASP A 188 17.61 1.55 2.58
C ASP A 188 19.01 2.17 2.41
N MET A 189 19.11 3.47 2.66
CA MET A 189 20.31 4.26 2.45
C MET A 189 20.91 4.75 3.78
N PRO A 190 22.24 4.78 3.95
CA PRO A 190 22.88 5.42 5.10
C PRO A 190 22.45 6.89 5.23
N TRP A 191 22.33 7.40 6.46
CA TRP A 191 21.89 8.78 6.69
C TRP A 191 22.80 9.83 6.03
N LYS A 192 24.12 9.55 5.93
CA LYS A 192 25.09 10.44 5.28
C LYS A 192 24.79 10.59 3.80
N ASP A 193 24.53 9.48 3.11
CA ASP A 193 24.13 9.49 1.70
C ASP A 193 22.84 10.31 1.48
N ILE A 194 21.89 10.21 2.42
CA ILE A 194 20.65 11.00 2.37
C ILE A 194 20.95 12.50 2.52
N ALA A 195 21.76 12.87 3.52
CA ALA A 195 22.12 14.25 3.82
C ALA A 195 23.01 14.89 2.74
N ASP A 196 23.91 14.11 2.13
CA ASP A 196 24.83 14.55 1.07
C ASP A 196 24.12 14.66 -0.30
N GLY A 197 22.80 14.45 -0.35
CA GLY A 197 21.99 14.66 -1.55
C GLY A 197 22.06 13.52 -2.57
N LYS A 198 22.53 12.32 -2.20
CA LYS A 198 22.50 11.16 -3.09
C LYS A 198 21.06 10.86 -3.51
N GLU A 199 20.85 10.55 -4.78
CA GLU A 199 19.51 10.33 -5.34
C GLU A 199 18.70 9.28 -4.56
N MET A 200 17.47 9.64 -4.18
CA MET A 200 16.53 8.75 -3.50
C MET A 200 15.39 8.37 -4.43
N VAL A 201 15.55 7.23 -5.12
CA VAL A 201 14.57 6.74 -6.10
C VAL A 201 13.36 6.10 -5.41
N ILE A 202 12.16 6.43 -5.88
CA ILE A 202 10.92 5.78 -5.46
C ILE A 202 10.80 4.42 -6.17
N ARG A 203 10.97 3.35 -5.38
CA ARG A 203 10.91 1.94 -5.80
C ARG A 203 9.50 1.33 -5.71
N GLY A 204 8.54 2.04 -5.14
CA GLY A 204 7.18 1.54 -4.90
C GLY A 204 6.26 2.65 -4.42
N GLY A 205 4.94 2.41 -4.46
CA GLY A 205 3.95 3.41 -4.05
C GLY A 205 3.57 4.42 -5.14
N TYR A 206 4.47 4.79 -6.05
CA TYR A 206 4.15 5.58 -7.25
C TYR A 206 3.86 4.70 -8.47
N ARG A 207 2.86 5.05 -9.28
CA ARG A 207 2.44 4.28 -10.46
C ARG A 207 2.06 5.18 -11.64
N HIS A 208 2.20 4.63 -12.84
CA HIS A 208 1.70 5.20 -14.08
C HIS A 208 0.56 4.36 -14.63
N LEU A 209 -0.38 5.02 -15.29
CA LEU A 209 -1.41 4.35 -16.07
C LEU A 209 -0.86 3.93 -17.42
N GLU A 210 -1.07 2.68 -17.81
CA GLU A 210 -0.88 2.25 -19.18
C GLU A 210 -2.14 1.65 -19.77
N VAL A 211 -2.41 2.06 -21.00
CA VAL A 211 -3.58 1.67 -21.78
C VAL A 211 -3.10 0.97 -23.03
N TRP A 212 -3.56 -0.27 -23.26
CA TRP A 212 -3.18 -1.02 -24.45
C TRP A 212 -4.36 -1.78 -25.03
N LYS A 213 -4.33 -1.98 -26.34
CA LYS A 213 -5.25 -2.91 -27.00
C LYS A 213 -4.70 -4.31 -26.82
N CYS A 214 -5.53 -5.26 -26.36
CA CYS A 214 -5.17 -6.66 -26.19
C CYS A 214 -5.31 -7.42 -27.51
N VAL A 215 -4.22 -7.58 -28.25
CA VAL A 215 -4.13 -8.34 -29.50
C VAL A 215 -2.93 -9.28 -29.47
N ALA A 216 -2.82 -10.18 -30.43
CA ALA A 216 -1.71 -11.14 -30.50
C ALA A 216 -0.31 -10.49 -30.57
N SER A 217 -0.22 -9.28 -31.13
CA SER A 217 1.03 -8.51 -31.25
C SER A 217 1.30 -7.57 -30.06
N SER A 218 0.48 -7.59 -29.02
CA SER A 218 0.65 -6.70 -27.87
C SER A 218 1.80 -7.19 -27.00
N GLU A 219 2.71 -6.28 -26.62
CA GLU A 219 3.78 -6.59 -25.67
C GLU A 219 3.24 -6.95 -24.27
N ARG A 220 2.05 -6.42 -23.93
CA ARG A 220 1.38 -6.68 -22.65
C ARG A 220 0.39 -7.85 -22.76
N HIS A 221 0.42 -8.71 -21.73
CA HIS A 221 -0.47 -9.85 -21.60
C HIS A 221 -1.93 -9.43 -21.36
N CYS A 222 -2.87 -10.35 -21.62
CA CYS A 222 -4.30 -10.14 -21.38
C CYS A 222 -4.64 -10.27 -19.90
N LEU A 223 -5.24 -9.23 -19.30
CA LEU A 223 -5.65 -9.20 -17.88
C LEU A 223 -6.92 -10.01 -17.57
N VAL A 224 -7.60 -10.50 -18.62
CA VAL A 224 -8.84 -11.27 -18.49
C VAL A 224 -8.57 -12.77 -18.49
N SER A 225 -7.63 -13.21 -19.32
CA SER A 225 -7.21 -14.60 -19.42
C SER A 225 -5.91 -14.88 -18.68
N ASP A 226 -5.45 -13.95 -17.83
CA ASP A 226 -4.19 -14.03 -17.08
C ASP A 226 -3.00 -14.48 -17.95
N GLY A 227 -2.90 -13.90 -19.14
CA GLY A 227 -1.86 -14.19 -20.12
C GLY A 227 -2.09 -15.38 -21.05
N ALA A 228 -3.13 -16.21 -20.85
CA ALA A 228 -3.39 -17.38 -21.70
C ALA A 228 -3.97 -17.08 -23.11
N GLY A 229 -4.02 -15.81 -23.54
CA GLY A 229 -4.59 -15.44 -24.83
C GLY A 229 -4.75 -13.94 -25.03
N HIS A 230 -5.54 -13.55 -26.04
CA HIS A 230 -5.87 -12.17 -26.36
C HIS A 230 -7.38 -11.97 -26.47
N CYS A 231 -7.93 -10.93 -25.82
CA CYS A 231 -9.38 -10.71 -25.78
C CYS A 231 -9.89 -9.68 -26.80
N GLY A 232 -9.01 -8.96 -27.49
CA GLY A 232 -9.38 -7.91 -28.46
C GLY A 232 -9.81 -6.57 -27.84
N ALA A 233 -10.03 -6.52 -26.52
CA ALA A 233 -10.48 -5.33 -25.79
C ALA A 233 -9.32 -4.37 -25.47
N VAL A 234 -9.66 -3.17 -25.01
CA VAL A 234 -8.69 -2.25 -24.40
C VAL A 234 -8.54 -2.62 -22.92
N HIS A 235 -7.29 -2.69 -22.47
CA HIS A 235 -6.92 -2.86 -21.07
C HIS A 235 -6.26 -1.60 -20.56
N ALA A 236 -6.42 -1.38 -19.25
CA ALA A 236 -5.74 -0.32 -18.53
C ALA A 236 -5.34 -0.85 -17.16
N ASP A 237 -4.09 -0.60 -16.74
CA ASP A 237 -3.60 -0.99 -15.41
C ASP A 237 -2.43 -0.11 -14.94
N TRP A 238 -2.07 -0.24 -13.67
CA TRP A 238 -1.13 0.63 -12.96
C TRP A 238 0.25 -0.04 -12.80
N PHE A 239 1.29 0.57 -13.36
CA PHE A 239 2.65 0.02 -13.38
C PHE A 239 3.66 0.93 -12.67
N VAL A 240 4.68 0.34 -12.05
CA VAL A 240 5.87 1.11 -11.64
C VAL A 240 6.62 1.60 -12.89
N PRO A 241 7.38 2.72 -12.80
CA PRO A 241 8.11 3.25 -13.95
C PRO A 241 8.95 2.21 -14.70
N ALA A 242 9.67 1.35 -13.96
CA ALA A 242 10.53 0.28 -14.50
C ALA A 242 9.77 -0.84 -15.25
N LEU A 243 8.44 -0.94 -15.07
CA LEU A 243 7.59 -1.92 -15.75
C LEU A 243 6.72 -1.28 -16.85
N CYS A 244 6.89 0.02 -17.12
CA CYS A 244 6.16 0.71 -18.19
C CYS A 244 6.74 0.37 -19.57
N LEU A 245 5.93 0.52 -20.62
CA LEU A 245 6.29 0.27 -22.01
C LEU A 245 5.93 1.47 -22.90
N PRO A 246 6.92 2.24 -23.39
CA PRO A 246 8.34 2.16 -23.01
C PRO A 246 8.56 2.52 -21.53
N GLU A 247 9.72 2.12 -21.00
CA GLU A 247 10.11 2.42 -19.61
C GLU A 247 10.01 3.92 -19.33
N LYS A 248 9.40 4.26 -18.18
CA LYS A 248 9.26 5.65 -17.74
C LYS A 248 10.44 6.01 -16.84
N LYS A 249 10.80 7.29 -16.83
CA LYS A 249 11.86 7.80 -15.96
C LYS A 249 11.56 7.46 -14.50
N PRO A 250 12.57 7.10 -13.69
CA PRO A 250 12.41 6.97 -12.25
C PRO A 250 11.88 8.26 -11.65
N VAL A 251 11.06 8.14 -10.61
CA VAL A 251 10.58 9.26 -9.80
C VAL A 251 11.46 9.33 -8.55
N PHE A 252 11.98 10.50 -8.23
CA PHE A 252 12.77 10.72 -7.02
C PHE A 252 11.90 11.27 -5.89
N ILE A 253 12.39 11.17 -4.65
CA ILE A 253 11.65 11.72 -3.50
C ILE A 253 11.41 13.23 -3.69
N GLU A 254 12.35 13.95 -4.29
CA GLU A 254 12.23 15.38 -4.57
C GLU A 254 11.10 15.71 -5.54
N ASP A 255 10.97 14.90 -6.60
CA ASP A 255 9.88 15.06 -7.56
C ASP A 255 8.55 14.89 -6.85
N LEU A 256 8.42 13.87 -5.99
CA LEU A 256 7.18 13.62 -5.28
C LEU A 256 6.88 14.69 -4.22
N VAL A 257 7.89 15.29 -3.56
CA VAL A 257 7.69 16.45 -2.68
C VAL A 257 7.02 17.59 -3.43
N LEU A 258 7.55 17.96 -4.60
CA LEU A 258 6.97 19.03 -5.41
C LEU A 258 5.59 18.62 -5.94
N GLN A 259 5.51 17.49 -6.64
CA GLN A 259 4.31 17.08 -7.38
C GLN A 259 3.13 16.78 -6.47
N SER A 260 3.36 16.20 -5.28
CA SER A 260 2.28 15.96 -4.32
C SER A 260 1.72 17.27 -3.75
N ALA A 261 2.59 18.25 -3.48
CA ALA A 261 2.18 19.54 -2.94
C ALA A 261 1.48 20.43 -3.99
N THR A 262 1.91 20.39 -5.25
CA THR A 262 1.28 21.14 -6.34
C THR A 262 0.01 20.48 -6.89
N GLY A 263 -0.28 19.24 -6.47
CA GLY A 263 -1.41 18.45 -6.96
C GLY A 263 -1.17 17.83 -8.33
N GLU A 264 0.04 17.91 -8.88
CA GLU A 264 0.44 17.18 -10.09
C GLU A 264 0.47 15.66 -9.85
N SER A 265 0.76 15.24 -8.62
CA SER A 265 0.59 13.88 -8.15
C SER A 265 -0.49 13.81 -7.08
N VAL A 266 -1.37 12.82 -7.20
CA VAL A 266 -2.54 12.66 -6.33
C VAL A 266 -2.60 11.24 -5.79
N PRO A 267 -3.04 11.04 -4.53
CA PRO A 267 -3.23 9.72 -3.99
C PRO A 267 -4.52 9.11 -4.54
N VAL A 268 -4.44 7.83 -4.91
CA VAL A 268 -5.56 7.05 -5.40
C VAL A 268 -5.63 5.70 -4.70
N TYR A 269 -6.86 5.21 -4.57
CA TYR A 269 -7.17 3.88 -4.04
C TYR A 269 -7.85 3.04 -5.12
N VAL A 270 -7.36 1.82 -5.36
CA VAL A 270 -7.92 0.88 -6.33
C VAL A 270 -8.33 -0.43 -5.63
N PRO A 271 -9.64 -0.79 -5.57
CA PRO A 271 -10.13 -2.02 -4.91
C PRO A 271 -9.65 -3.33 -5.56
N SER A 272 -9.67 -4.44 -4.81
CA SER A 272 -9.31 -5.84 -5.19
C SER A 272 -10.46 -6.61 -5.87
N ARG A 273 -10.17 -7.71 -6.64
CA ARG A 273 -11.16 -8.40 -7.54
C ARG A 273 -12.01 -9.43 -6.79
N GLY A 274 -11.51 -9.92 -5.66
CA GLY A 274 -12.15 -11.01 -4.90
C GLY A 274 -12.48 -10.67 -3.45
N SER A 275 -12.21 -9.46 -3.00
CA SER A 275 -12.48 -8.99 -1.64
C SER A 275 -12.75 -7.50 -1.68
N GLY A 276 -13.90 -7.04 -1.16
CA GLY A 276 -14.15 -5.61 -0.93
C GLY A 276 -13.04 -5.02 -0.06
N ARG A 277 -12.71 -5.73 1.03
CA ARG A 277 -11.71 -5.45 2.07
C ARG A 277 -10.23 -5.51 1.64
N ALA A 278 -9.91 -5.27 0.38
CA ALA A 278 -8.52 -5.23 -0.08
C ALA A 278 -8.43 -4.28 -1.26
N GLY A 279 -7.41 -3.42 -1.28
CA GLY A 279 -7.11 -2.55 -2.39
C GLY A 279 -5.66 -2.12 -2.38
N ARG A 280 -5.31 -1.22 -3.29
CA ARG A 280 -3.96 -0.66 -3.41
C ARG A 280 -4.04 0.84 -3.24
N HIS A 281 -3.30 1.36 -2.28
CA HIS A 281 -3.02 2.79 -2.19
C HIS A 281 -1.78 3.09 -3.03
N MET A 282 -1.85 4.15 -3.83
CA MET A 282 -0.73 4.58 -4.65
C MET A 282 -0.80 6.08 -4.97
N TRP A 283 0.33 6.65 -5.34
CA TRP A 283 0.44 7.96 -5.97
C TRP A 283 0.50 7.80 -7.48
N VAL A 284 -0.21 8.67 -8.20
CA VAL A 284 -0.26 8.72 -9.66
C VAL A 284 -0.26 10.18 -10.11
N SER A 285 0.04 10.44 -11.39
CA SER A 285 -0.15 11.80 -11.92
C SER A 285 -1.65 12.15 -11.98
N ALA A 286 -1.97 13.43 -11.84
CA ALA A 286 -3.34 13.94 -11.99
C ALA A 286 -3.92 13.63 -13.37
N ASP A 287 -3.07 13.64 -14.41
CA ASP A 287 -3.42 13.27 -15.78
C ASP A 287 -3.77 11.80 -15.91
N ASP A 288 -2.99 10.89 -15.31
CA ASP A 288 -3.28 9.46 -15.33
C ASP A 288 -4.57 9.15 -14.58
N ARG A 289 -4.83 9.85 -13.46
CA ARG A 289 -6.11 9.76 -12.74
C ARG A 289 -7.27 10.23 -13.62
N ALA A 290 -7.13 11.37 -14.31
CA ALA A 290 -8.16 11.91 -15.19
C ALA A 290 -8.45 10.95 -16.35
N LEU A 291 -7.41 10.43 -17.01
CA LEU A 291 -7.53 9.43 -18.07
C LEU A 291 -8.22 8.15 -17.57
N TRP A 292 -7.90 7.67 -16.37
CA TRP A 292 -8.60 6.53 -15.78
C TRP A 292 -10.10 6.80 -15.58
N GLN A 293 -10.47 8.00 -15.12
CA GLN A 293 -11.86 8.40 -14.95
C GLN A 293 -12.62 8.44 -16.28
N GLU A 294 -11.99 8.96 -17.34
CA GLU A 294 -12.55 8.95 -18.70
C GLU A 294 -12.78 7.54 -19.24
N LEU A 295 -11.87 6.60 -18.92
CA LEU A 295 -11.96 5.22 -19.39
C LEU A 295 -13.09 4.42 -18.73
N ILE A 296 -13.44 4.71 -17.47
CA ILE A 296 -14.43 3.93 -16.71
C ILE A 296 -15.84 4.50 -16.80
N GLY A 297 -16.00 5.80 -17.06
CA GLY A 297 -17.28 6.42 -17.41
C GLY A 297 -18.30 6.58 -16.26
N GLU A 298 -18.12 5.98 -15.09
CA GLU A 298 -18.96 6.18 -13.90
C GLU A 298 -18.16 6.06 -12.58
N LYS A 299 -18.49 6.91 -11.60
CA LYS A 299 -18.01 6.80 -10.21
C LYS A 299 -18.70 5.59 -9.57
N THR A 300 -18.00 4.47 -9.38
CA THR A 300 -18.49 3.45 -8.44
C THR A 300 -18.49 4.07 -7.04
N PRO A 301 -19.61 4.03 -6.31
CA PRO A 301 -19.66 4.50 -4.93
C PRO A 301 -18.62 3.77 -4.09
N LEU A 302 -18.06 4.48 -3.11
CA LEU A 302 -17.19 3.88 -2.11
C LEU A 302 -17.91 2.69 -1.46
N PRO A 303 -17.23 1.55 -1.23
CA PRO A 303 -17.78 0.55 -0.32
C PRO A 303 -18.06 1.22 1.03
N ALA A 304 -19.25 0.96 1.59
CA ALA A 304 -19.58 1.43 2.93
C ALA A 304 -18.68 0.72 3.95
N ALA A 305 -18.25 1.45 4.99
CA ALA A 305 -17.41 0.93 6.04
C ALA A 305 -18.04 -0.35 6.64
N PRO A 306 -17.29 -1.45 6.79
CA PRO A 306 -17.77 -2.61 7.52
C PRO A 306 -18.02 -2.22 8.98
N VAL A 307 -19.20 -2.59 9.47
CA VAL A 307 -19.57 -2.49 10.88
C VAL A 307 -18.87 -3.66 11.58
N GLU A 308 -17.83 -3.34 12.34
CA GLU A 308 -17.07 -4.22 13.24
C GLU A 308 -16.27 -5.37 12.58
N GLU A 309 -15.01 -5.52 13.02
CA GLU A 309 -14.06 -6.52 12.51
C GLU A 309 -14.22 -7.86 13.25
N GLU A 310 -14.52 -8.94 12.53
CA GLU A 310 -14.39 -10.34 13.02
C GLU A 310 -12.91 -10.80 13.21
N ASP A 311 -11.93 -9.90 13.29
CA ASP A 311 -10.47 -10.21 13.24
C ASP A 311 -9.79 -10.22 14.64
N ASP A 312 -10.57 -10.30 15.73
CA ASP A 312 -10.06 -10.33 17.12
C ASP A 312 -9.94 -11.73 17.75
N LEU A 313 -10.33 -12.79 17.04
CA LEU A 313 -10.30 -14.14 17.60
C LEU A 313 -8.87 -14.71 17.57
N ILE A 314 -8.24 -14.77 18.75
CA ILE A 314 -6.99 -15.52 18.98
C ILE A 314 -7.29 -17.01 18.75
N THR A 315 -6.46 -17.67 17.94
CA THR A 315 -6.58 -19.12 17.72
C THR A 315 -5.46 -19.84 18.46
N PHE A 316 -5.81 -20.88 19.21
CA PHE A 316 -4.88 -21.70 19.97
C PHE A 316 -4.60 -23.01 19.21
N ALA A 317 -3.37 -23.49 19.28
CA ALA A 317 -2.92 -24.67 18.52
C ALA A 317 -2.90 -25.96 19.36
N GLU A 318 -3.07 -25.85 20.68
CA GLU A 318 -3.04 -26.95 21.65
C GLU A 318 -1.78 -27.83 21.56
N GLN A 319 -0.64 -27.20 21.29
CA GLN A 319 0.66 -27.85 21.18
C GLN A 319 1.42 -27.80 22.51
N GLU A 320 2.29 -28.79 22.73
CA GLU A 320 3.28 -28.74 23.81
C GLU A 320 4.22 -27.53 23.63
N ILE A 321 4.78 -27.07 24.75
CA ILE A 321 5.66 -25.91 24.77
C ILE A 321 6.99 -26.20 24.08
N ASP A 322 7.33 -25.43 23.04
CA ASP A 322 8.68 -25.46 22.46
C ASP A 322 9.64 -24.75 23.42
N ARG A 323 10.58 -25.51 23.98
CA ARG A 323 11.59 -25.02 24.91
C ARG A 323 12.84 -24.51 24.21
N ASN A 324 12.97 -24.68 22.89
CA ASN A 324 14.17 -24.27 22.16
C ASN A 324 14.07 -22.84 21.64
N CYS A 325 15.17 -22.10 21.68
CA CYS A 325 15.26 -20.79 21.05
C CYS A 325 15.63 -20.97 19.57
N ARG A 326 14.67 -20.72 18.67
CA ARG A 326 14.84 -20.79 17.20
C ARG A 326 14.95 -19.40 16.54
N ALA A 327 15.50 -18.43 17.27
CA ALA A 327 15.56 -17.06 16.81
C ALA A 327 16.50 -16.92 15.60
N GLY A 328 15.92 -16.66 14.42
CA GLY A 328 16.68 -16.51 13.17
C GLY A 328 16.68 -17.76 12.28
N GLU A 329 16.06 -18.86 12.71
CA GLU A 329 15.84 -20.04 11.86
C GLU A 329 14.74 -19.77 10.81
N GLU A 330 14.87 -20.39 9.63
CA GLU A 330 13.80 -20.44 8.62
C GLU A 330 12.98 -21.74 8.80
N GLY A 331 11.64 -21.68 8.76
CA GLY A 331 10.79 -22.86 8.95
C GLY A 331 9.32 -22.56 9.27
N TRP A 332 8.55 -23.57 9.68
CA TRP A 332 7.09 -23.49 9.93
C TRP A 332 6.70 -22.58 11.13
N PHE A 333 7.67 -22.15 11.92
CA PHE A 333 7.55 -21.19 13.03
C PHE A 333 7.70 -19.73 12.57
N VAL A 334 8.09 -19.51 11.30
CA VAL A 334 8.10 -18.19 10.66
C VAL A 334 6.66 -17.86 10.25
N SER A 335 6.21 -16.64 10.57
CA SER A 335 4.87 -16.21 10.19
C SER A 335 4.73 -16.17 8.67
N ASP A 336 3.64 -16.72 8.14
CA ASP A 336 3.35 -16.68 6.70
C ASP A 336 3.43 -15.23 6.16
N GLY A 337 3.90 -15.10 4.92
CA GLY A 337 3.84 -13.84 4.18
C GLY A 337 2.41 -13.27 4.19
N ARG A 338 2.28 -11.98 4.53
CA ARG A 338 0.96 -11.37 4.71
C ARG A 338 0.25 -11.17 3.36
N PRO A 339 -0.99 -11.65 3.19
CA PRO A 339 -1.81 -11.28 2.05
C PRO A 339 -2.18 -9.79 2.12
N VAL A 340 -2.30 -9.15 0.95
CA VAL A 340 -2.76 -7.76 0.76
C VAL A 340 -4.14 -7.59 1.42
N ARG A 341 -4.29 -6.62 2.35
CA ARG A 341 -5.53 -6.34 3.09
C ARG A 341 -5.68 -4.84 3.38
N ASP A 342 -6.89 -4.31 3.22
CA ASP A 342 -7.25 -2.93 3.59
C ASP A 342 -8.69 -2.81 4.12
N LEU A 343 -8.95 -1.86 5.02
CA LEU A 343 -10.17 -1.71 5.83
C LEU A 343 -11.35 -1.03 5.09
N ASP A 344 -11.44 -1.20 3.76
CA ASP A 344 -12.53 -0.65 2.94
C ASP A 344 -12.68 0.89 3.00
N GLN A 345 -11.64 1.65 3.42
CA GLN A 345 -11.71 3.12 3.50
C GLN A 345 -10.56 3.80 2.75
N PRO A 346 -10.84 4.72 1.80
CA PRO A 346 -9.82 5.58 1.24
C PRO A 346 -9.34 6.57 2.29
N THR A 347 -8.20 6.29 2.93
CA THR A 347 -7.52 7.26 3.81
C THR A 347 -6.83 8.34 2.96
N GLY A 348 -7.60 9.36 2.59
CA GLY A 348 -7.14 10.44 1.71
C GLY A 348 -7.05 10.02 0.23
N GLY A 349 -7.46 10.91 -0.66
CA GLY A 349 -7.38 10.70 -2.11
C GLY A 349 -8.66 10.18 -2.78
N PHE A 350 -8.51 9.82 -4.06
CA PHE A 350 -9.63 9.39 -4.92
C PHE A 350 -9.75 7.87 -4.93
N THR A 351 -10.94 7.34 -4.65
CA THR A 351 -11.21 5.93 -4.98
C THR A 351 -11.50 5.82 -6.45
N LEU A 352 -10.66 5.05 -7.12
CA LEU A 352 -10.79 4.75 -8.53
C LEU A 352 -11.52 3.42 -8.69
N PRO A 353 -12.68 3.41 -9.36
CA PRO A 353 -13.36 2.18 -9.68
C PRO A 353 -12.48 1.30 -10.56
N ARG A 354 -12.74 -0.01 -10.53
CA ARG A 354 -12.11 -0.96 -11.44
C ARG A 354 -12.60 -0.74 -12.86
N MET A 355 -11.72 -0.86 -13.85
CA MET A 355 -12.17 -1.04 -15.24
C MET A 355 -13.12 -2.23 -15.26
N PRO A 356 -14.38 -2.05 -15.71
CA PRO A 356 -15.27 -3.18 -15.98
C PRO A 356 -14.53 -4.13 -16.93
N VAL A 357 -14.65 -5.44 -16.72
CA VAL A 357 -14.20 -6.39 -17.72
C VAL A 357 -15.07 -6.13 -18.96
N GLN A 358 -14.55 -5.35 -19.90
CA GLN A 358 -15.15 -5.19 -21.21
C GLN A 358 -15.00 -6.54 -21.90
N ARG A 359 -15.93 -7.46 -21.62
CA ARG A 359 -16.17 -8.59 -22.50
C ARG A 359 -16.56 -7.95 -23.82
N SER A 360 -15.68 -8.10 -24.80
CA SER A 360 -16.02 -7.88 -26.19
C SER A 360 -17.40 -8.51 -26.42
N ARG A 361 -18.44 -7.70 -26.60
CA ARG A 361 -19.64 -8.16 -27.31
C ARG A 361 -19.06 -8.67 -28.62
N GLY A 362 -19.14 -9.98 -28.83
CA GLY A 362 -18.18 -10.76 -29.61
C GLY A 362 -17.66 -10.07 -30.86
N PRO A 363 -16.41 -10.31 -31.27
CA PRO A 363 -15.75 -9.55 -32.32
C PRO A 363 -16.67 -9.44 -33.53
N MET A 364 -17.25 -8.25 -33.74
CA MET A 364 -17.96 -7.95 -34.96
C MET A 364 -16.88 -7.96 -36.03
N ARG A 365 -16.76 -9.09 -36.75
CA ARG A 365 -15.81 -9.26 -37.83
C ARG A 365 -16.27 -8.35 -38.95
N ILE A 366 -15.78 -7.10 -38.94
CA ILE A 366 -15.99 -6.16 -40.04
C ILE A 366 -15.27 -6.74 -41.25
N THR A 367 -16.03 -7.18 -42.23
CA THR A 367 -15.52 -7.63 -43.51
C THR A 367 -14.90 -6.46 -44.27
N THR A 368 -14.02 -6.77 -45.23
CA THR A 368 -13.41 -5.77 -46.11
C THR A 368 -14.49 -4.99 -46.89
N VAL A 369 -15.61 -5.63 -47.21
CA VAL A 369 -16.77 -5.02 -47.88
C VAL A 369 -17.47 -4.00 -46.99
N GLU A 370 -17.76 -4.34 -45.73
CA GLU A 370 -18.37 -3.41 -44.77
C GLU A 370 -17.46 -2.22 -44.48
N ARG A 371 -16.15 -2.43 -44.40
CA ARG A 371 -15.17 -1.36 -44.22
C ARG A 371 -15.10 -0.43 -45.43
N ALA A 372 -15.16 -0.97 -46.64
CA ALA A 372 -15.19 -0.17 -47.87
C ALA A 372 -16.50 0.65 -47.98
N ALA A 373 -17.65 0.02 -47.70
CA ALA A 373 -18.95 0.69 -47.71
C ALA A 373 -19.01 1.83 -46.68
N ALA A 374 -18.50 1.62 -45.46
CA ALA A 374 -18.44 2.66 -44.44
C ALA A 374 -17.44 3.77 -44.78
N SER A 375 -16.33 3.45 -45.43
CA SER A 375 -15.33 4.43 -45.90
C SER A 375 -15.95 5.38 -46.93
N ALA A 376 -16.72 4.83 -47.88
CA ALA A 376 -17.48 5.60 -48.86
C ALA A 376 -18.58 6.45 -48.19
N ALA A 377 -19.38 5.86 -47.30
CA ALA A 377 -20.48 6.56 -46.62
C ALA A 377 -19.98 7.69 -45.70
N LEU A 378 -18.86 7.48 -45.02
CA LEU A 378 -18.29 8.45 -44.11
C LEU A 378 -17.33 9.41 -44.80
N GLY A 379 -16.95 9.23 -46.07
CA GLY A 379 -16.04 10.11 -46.81
C GLY A 379 -14.63 10.17 -46.22
N CYS A 380 -14.13 9.05 -45.69
CA CYS A 380 -12.79 8.93 -45.12
C CYS A 380 -12.07 7.69 -45.63
N PRO A 381 -10.73 7.66 -45.59
CA PRO A 381 -9.99 6.44 -45.89
C PRO A 381 -10.33 5.27 -44.95
N PRO A 382 -10.22 4.01 -45.42
CA PRO A 382 -10.56 2.82 -44.61
C PRO A 382 -9.75 2.68 -43.31
N TRP A 383 -8.54 3.23 -43.25
CA TRP A 383 -7.70 3.22 -42.05
C TRP A 383 -8.14 4.22 -40.98
N GLU A 384 -8.97 5.20 -41.34
CA GLU A 384 -9.57 6.13 -40.36
C GLU A 384 -10.77 5.52 -39.63
N LEU A 385 -11.25 4.36 -40.09
CA LEU A 385 -12.42 3.70 -39.52
C LEU A 385 -12.06 2.85 -38.29
N GLY A 386 -12.92 2.95 -37.28
CA GLY A 386 -12.86 2.09 -36.11
C GLY A 386 -14.22 2.01 -35.40
N LEU A 387 -14.32 1.13 -34.41
CA LEU A 387 -15.55 0.93 -33.65
C LEU A 387 -15.70 1.99 -32.55
N CYS A 388 -16.91 2.52 -32.40
CA CYS A 388 -17.32 3.34 -31.26
C CYS A 388 -17.11 2.57 -29.96
N ALA A 389 -16.47 3.21 -28.97
CA ALA A 389 -16.19 2.58 -27.68
C ALA A 389 -17.46 2.27 -26.86
N GLY A 390 -18.56 3.00 -27.10
CA GLY A 390 -19.84 2.80 -26.39
C GLY A 390 -20.73 1.73 -27.02
N CYS A 391 -21.07 1.87 -28.31
CA CYS A 391 -22.04 1.01 -28.97
C CYS A 391 -21.44 0.00 -29.97
N GLY A 392 -20.14 0.10 -30.27
CA GLY A 392 -19.50 -0.77 -31.27
C GLY A 392 -19.89 -0.47 -32.72
N GLN A 393 -20.51 0.68 -33.02
CA GLN A 393 -20.80 1.12 -34.38
C GLN A 393 -19.53 1.58 -35.11
N LEU A 394 -19.39 1.25 -36.40
CA LEU A 394 -18.28 1.72 -37.23
C LEU A 394 -18.37 3.24 -37.46
N MET A 395 -17.28 3.95 -37.21
CA MET A 395 -17.19 5.41 -37.29
C MET A 395 -15.76 5.85 -37.65
N ARG A 396 -15.58 7.15 -37.96
CA ARG A 396 -14.24 7.76 -38.06
C ARG A 396 -13.60 7.82 -36.66
N ARG A 397 -12.77 6.82 -36.34
CA ARG A 397 -12.12 6.70 -35.04
C ARG A 397 -10.71 7.29 -35.04
N TYR A 398 -10.05 7.32 -36.19
CA TYR A 398 -8.67 7.77 -36.35
C TYR A 398 -8.60 8.92 -37.36
N GLY A 399 -7.45 9.62 -37.42
CA GLY A 399 -7.23 10.73 -38.35
C GLY A 399 -7.60 12.11 -37.78
N ARG A 400 -7.67 13.13 -38.66
CA ARG A 400 -7.84 14.54 -38.27
C ARG A 400 -9.15 14.84 -37.52
N ASN A 401 -10.17 14.00 -37.70
CA ASN A 401 -11.48 14.11 -37.04
C ASN A 401 -11.76 12.91 -36.11
N ALA A 402 -10.71 12.35 -35.49
CA ALA A 402 -10.80 11.19 -34.62
C ALA A 402 -11.76 11.41 -33.45
N ALA A 403 -12.55 10.38 -33.15
CA ALA A 403 -13.50 10.39 -32.05
C ALA A 403 -13.59 9.00 -31.42
N MET A 404 -13.63 8.95 -30.08
CA MET A 404 -13.76 7.68 -29.34
C MET A 404 -15.20 7.18 -29.27
N TYR A 405 -16.17 8.08 -29.33
CA TYR A 405 -17.60 7.80 -29.27
C TYR A 405 -18.32 8.38 -30.49
N CYS A 406 -19.29 7.65 -31.05
CA CYS A 406 -20.11 8.13 -32.16
C CYS A 406 -21.04 9.26 -31.70
N ASN A 407 -21.59 10.04 -32.62
CA ASN A 407 -22.43 11.20 -32.28
C ASN A 407 -23.64 10.84 -31.41
N VAL A 408 -24.24 9.67 -31.60
CA VAL A 408 -25.35 9.18 -30.77
C VAL A 408 -24.89 8.92 -29.33
N CYS A 409 -23.79 8.16 -29.16
CA CYS A 409 -23.23 7.92 -27.83
C CYS A 409 -22.77 9.23 -27.18
N ARG A 410 -22.17 10.13 -27.95
CA ARG A 410 -21.73 11.44 -27.47
C ARG A 410 -22.90 12.33 -27.02
N PHE A 411 -24.03 12.31 -27.73
CA PHE A 411 -25.23 13.05 -27.34
C PHE A 411 -25.82 12.51 -26.03
N VAL A 412 -25.86 11.18 -25.87
CA VAL A 412 -26.30 10.55 -24.61
C VAL A 412 -25.36 10.87 -23.45
N LEU A 413 -24.04 10.95 -23.72
CA LEU A 413 -23.02 11.29 -22.72
C LEU A 413 -23.05 12.77 -22.33
N ASN A 414 -23.33 13.68 -23.26
CA ASN A 414 -23.33 15.13 -23.03
C ASN A 414 -24.71 15.69 -22.61
N GLY A 415 -25.78 14.90 -22.69
CA GLY A 415 -27.14 15.25 -22.27
C GLY A 415 -27.50 14.80 -20.85
N ARG A 416 -26.52 14.31 -20.10
CA ARG A 416 -26.55 14.05 -18.65
C ARG A 416 -25.56 14.98 -17.98
#